data_AF-A0A5C6FLZ8-F1
#
_entry.id   AF-A0A5C6FLZ8-F1
#
_cell.length_a   1.000
_cell.length_b   1.000
_cell.length_c   1.000
_cell.angle_alpha   90.00
_cell.angle_beta   90.00
_cell.angle_gamma   90.00
#
_symmetry.space_group_name_H-M   'P 1'
#
loop_
_entity.id
_entity.type
_entity.pdbx_description
1 polymer ?
#
loop_
_entity_poly.entity_id
_entity_poly.type
_entity_poly.pdbx_seq_one_letter_code
_entity_poly.pdbx_strand_id
1 'polypeptide(L)'
;MQKLEPQAGQLAKIDRLAIQLAESDDLAEVAEIRDKCAFLQDMAKTVFRNLDAQNRAAASKLRAERKAGKMLAAMRLRGGDRRSSGHGDRLKLQDLGISHNDSKRWQKRASIPDEWFEAYLATAEKLGEEISASGLERTARKAERAARSEEGSSVSANDGCARGAKDGPANENTNRPDDRSEVESPARGEEVSQPGPSGVALLGHADELLGNAKGHCDTLARLVSPLAQDPDAELLPATRRGLVRYVDELQRTLNELLNLSESKKERGS
;
A
#
# COMPACT_ATOMS: atom_id res chain seq x y z
N MET A 1 -30.69 -24.30 -1.05
CA MET A 1 -30.32 -23.27 -2.04
C MET A 1 -30.26 -21.90 -1.37
N GLN A 2 -29.17 -21.55 -0.68
CA GLN A 2 -29.00 -20.23 -0.05
C GLN A 2 -27.50 -19.87 -0.09
N LYS A 3 -27.02 -19.32 -1.21
CA LYS A 3 -25.65 -18.77 -1.33
C LYS A 3 -25.56 -17.51 -2.21
N LEU A 4 -26.67 -16.97 -2.72
CA LEU A 4 -26.68 -15.83 -3.65
C LEU A 4 -26.87 -14.46 -2.97
N GLU A 5 -27.51 -14.39 -1.80
CA GLU A 5 -27.84 -13.12 -1.10
C GLU A 5 -26.65 -12.26 -0.63
N PRO A 6 -25.53 -12.81 -0.09
CA PRO A 6 -24.45 -11.94 0.41
C PRO A 6 -23.68 -11.22 -0.70
N GLN A 7 -23.72 -11.72 -1.95
CA GLN A 7 -22.96 -11.16 -3.07
C GLN A 7 -23.63 -9.90 -3.62
N ALA A 8 -24.96 -9.91 -3.80
CA ALA A 8 -25.72 -8.76 -4.27
C ALA A 8 -25.60 -7.55 -3.32
N GLY A 9 -25.66 -7.80 -2.01
CA GLY A 9 -25.51 -6.73 -1.01
C GLY A 9 -24.12 -6.08 -1.00
N GLN A 10 -23.05 -6.82 -1.32
CA GLN A 10 -21.69 -6.28 -1.39
C GLN A 10 -21.49 -5.42 -2.63
N LEU A 11 -21.96 -5.91 -3.78
CA LEU A 11 -21.91 -5.15 -5.03
C LEU A 11 -22.70 -3.84 -4.90
N ALA A 12 -23.90 -3.88 -4.32
CA ALA A 12 -24.68 -2.68 -4.07
C ALA A 12 -23.97 -1.66 -3.15
N LYS A 13 -23.19 -2.13 -2.15
CA LYS A 13 -22.37 -1.25 -1.31
C LYS A 13 -21.24 -0.60 -2.11
N ILE A 14 -20.56 -1.36 -2.97
CA ILE A 14 -19.49 -0.84 -3.83
C ILE A 14 -20.07 0.19 -4.81
N ASP A 15 -21.21 -0.11 -5.43
CA ASP A 15 -21.87 0.78 -6.39
C ASP A 15 -22.31 2.10 -5.72
N ARG A 16 -22.81 2.04 -4.48
CA ARG A 16 -23.13 3.25 -3.68
C ARG A 16 -21.89 4.10 -3.41
N LEU A 17 -20.76 3.47 -3.06
CA LEU A 17 -19.50 4.19 -2.86
C LEU A 17 -18.98 4.83 -4.16
N ALA A 18 -19.19 4.18 -5.30
CA ALA A 18 -18.81 4.74 -6.59
C ALA A 18 -19.66 5.99 -6.94
N ILE A 19 -20.96 5.97 -6.64
CA ILE A 19 -21.83 7.15 -6.79
C ILE A 19 -21.38 8.27 -5.84
N GLN A 20 -21.19 7.95 -4.56
CA GLN A 20 -20.73 8.93 -3.56
C GLN A 20 -19.40 9.56 -3.99
N LEU A 21 -18.45 8.76 -4.47
CA LEU A 21 -17.17 9.25 -4.97
C LEU A 21 -17.32 10.26 -6.11
N ALA A 22 -18.28 10.07 -7.00
CA ALA A 22 -18.51 10.99 -8.11
C ALA A 22 -18.95 12.37 -7.60
N GLU A 23 -19.78 12.39 -6.56
CA GLU A 23 -20.36 13.59 -5.95
C GLU A 23 -19.44 14.30 -4.95
N SER A 24 -18.52 13.58 -4.30
CA SER A 24 -17.65 14.14 -3.25
C SER A 24 -16.58 15.09 -3.78
N ASP A 25 -16.61 16.35 -3.38
CA ASP A 25 -15.55 17.34 -3.67
C ASP A 25 -14.64 17.62 -2.46
N ASP A 26 -14.82 16.89 -1.36
CA ASP A 26 -13.97 16.96 -0.18
C ASP A 26 -12.89 15.87 -0.17
N LEU A 27 -11.65 16.25 0.16
CA LEU A 27 -10.51 15.34 0.13
C LEU A 27 -10.58 14.29 1.24
N ALA A 28 -11.10 14.65 2.42
CA ALA A 28 -11.24 13.72 3.52
C ALA A 28 -12.26 12.63 3.18
N GLU A 29 -13.41 13.04 2.63
CA GLU A 29 -14.46 12.11 2.17
C GLU A 29 -13.95 11.18 1.06
N VAL A 30 -13.22 11.70 0.07
CA VAL A 30 -12.62 10.87 -0.99
C VAL A 30 -11.63 9.85 -0.43
N ALA A 31 -10.82 10.24 0.57
CA ALA A 31 -9.90 9.33 1.24
C ALA A 31 -10.64 8.24 2.05
N GLU A 32 -11.72 8.60 2.74
CA GLU A 32 -12.56 7.65 3.47
C GLU A 32 -13.22 6.63 2.52
N ILE A 33 -13.77 7.10 1.40
CA ILE A 33 -14.36 6.23 0.37
C ILE A 33 -13.32 5.28 -0.21
N ARG A 34 -12.10 5.78 -0.45
CA ARG A 34 -10.96 4.95 -0.89
C ARG A 34 -10.70 3.82 0.10
N ASP A 35 -10.67 4.10 1.39
CA ASP A 35 -10.37 3.11 2.42
C ASP A 35 -11.49 2.08 2.56
N LYS A 36 -12.75 2.51 2.48
CA LYS A 36 -13.91 1.60 2.38
C LYS A 36 -13.79 0.67 1.18
N CYS A 37 -13.40 1.20 0.01
CA CYS A 37 -13.18 0.38 -1.19
C CYS A 37 -11.99 -0.58 -1.02
N ALA A 38 -10.90 -0.15 -0.37
CA ALA A 38 -9.75 -1.01 -0.11
C ALA A 38 -10.10 -2.17 0.84
N PHE A 39 -10.90 -1.92 1.86
CA PHE A 39 -11.42 -2.95 2.75
C PHE A 39 -12.33 -3.94 2.01
N LEU A 40 -13.28 -3.45 1.21
CA LEU A 40 -14.17 -4.30 0.42
C LEU A 40 -13.40 -5.14 -0.62
N GLN A 41 -12.35 -4.57 -1.23
CA GLN A 41 -11.45 -5.30 -2.13
C GLN A 41 -10.78 -6.47 -1.40
N ASP A 42 -10.23 -6.24 -0.20
CA ASP A 42 -9.57 -7.27 0.58
C ASP A 42 -10.55 -8.37 1.01
N MET A 43 -11.71 -7.99 1.54
CA MET A 43 -12.75 -8.95 1.91
C MET A 43 -13.24 -9.76 0.71
N ALA A 44 -13.44 -9.13 -0.45
CA ALA A 44 -13.84 -9.82 -1.68
C ALA A 44 -12.79 -10.85 -2.11
N LYS A 45 -11.51 -10.55 -1.93
CA LYS A 45 -10.40 -11.46 -2.24
C LYS A 45 -10.28 -12.60 -1.24
N THR A 46 -10.29 -12.30 0.07
CA THR A 46 -9.93 -13.25 1.13
C THR A 46 -11.13 -14.06 1.63
N VAL A 47 -12.25 -13.39 1.90
CA VAL A 47 -13.44 -13.98 2.53
C VAL A 47 -14.42 -14.50 1.48
N PHE A 48 -14.82 -13.64 0.55
CA PHE A 48 -15.90 -13.97 -0.40
C PHE A 48 -15.39 -14.71 -1.64
N ARG A 49 -14.09 -14.58 -1.93
CA ARG A 49 -13.42 -15.14 -3.12
C ARG A 49 -14.20 -14.84 -4.40
N ASN A 50 -14.63 -13.58 -4.53
CA ASN A 50 -15.42 -13.08 -5.65
C ASN A 50 -14.60 -12.07 -6.44
N LEU A 51 -14.20 -12.46 -7.64
CA LEU A 51 -13.36 -11.63 -8.51
C LEU A 51 -14.10 -10.39 -9.03
N ASP A 52 -15.40 -10.48 -9.31
CA ASP A 52 -16.20 -9.33 -9.76
C ASP A 52 -16.29 -8.27 -8.66
N ALA A 53 -16.66 -8.66 -7.44
CA ALA A 53 -16.70 -7.75 -6.28
C ALA A 53 -15.30 -7.16 -5.98
N GLN A 54 -14.25 -7.98 -6.08
CA GLN A 54 -12.86 -7.54 -5.91
C GLN A 54 -12.49 -6.49 -6.97
N ASN A 55 -12.81 -6.74 -8.23
CA ASN A 55 -12.49 -5.86 -9.36
C ASN A 55 -13.29 -4.55 -9.30
N ARG A 56 -14.58 -4.58 -8.96
CA ARG A 56 -15.38 -3.36 -8.78
C ARG A 56 -14.87 -2.50 -7.63
N ALA A 57 -14.53 -3.12 -6.50
CA ALA A 57 -13.95 -2.42 -5.36
C ALA A 57 -12.56 -1.84 -5.72
N ALA A 58 -11.73 -2.60 -6.42
CA ALA A 58 -10.42 -2.15 -6.89
C ALA A 58 -10.53 -0.98 -7.89
N ALA A 59 -11.47 -1.02 -8.82
CA ALA A 59 -11.73 0.05 -9.77
C ALA A 59 -12.17 1.34 -9.05
N SER A 60 -13.13 1.23 -8.11
CA SER A 60 -13.62 2.37 -7.31
C SER A 60 -12.51 2.97 -6.45
N LYS A 61 -11.69 2.13 -5.82
CA LYS A 61 -10.48 2.54 -5.09
C LYS A 61 -9.52 3.31 -6.00
N LEU A 62 -9.20 2.79 -7.19
CA LEU A 62 -8.28 3.47 -8.11
C LEU A 62 -8.85 4.80 -8.61
N ARG A 63 -10.17 4.90 -8.85
CA ARG A 63 -10.84 6.17 -9.17
C ARG A 63 -10.71 7.16 -8.02
N ALA A 64 -10.91 6.72 -6.77
CA ALA A 64 -10.77 7.56 -5.60
C ALA A 64 -9.33 8.09 -5.43
N GLU A 65 -8.33 7.22 -5.59
CA GLU A 65 -6.92 7.62 -5.54
C GLU A 65 -6.55 8.60 -6.66
N ARG A 66 -7.10 8.44 -7.86
CA ARG A 66 -6.92 9.41 -8.96
C ARG A 66 -7.59 10.74 -8.64
N LYS A 67 -8.83 10.74 -8.14
CA LYS A 67 -9.55 11.96 -7.76
C LYS A 67 -8.80 12.71 -6.64
N ALA A 68 -8.44 12.02 -5.57
CA ALA A 68 -7.61 12.58 -4.50
C ALA A 68 -6.27 13.10 -5.03
N GLY A 69 -5.60 12.37 -5.92
CA GLY A 69 -4.35 12.81 -6.55
C GLY A 69 -4.51 14.11 -7.37
N LYS A 70 -5.60 14.27 -8.12
CA LYS A 70 -5.93 15.51 -8.85
C LYS A 70 -6.13 16.67 -7.86
N MET A 71 -6.90 16.46 -6.78
CA MET A 71 -7.14 17.48 -5.74
C MET A 71 -5.84 17.89 -5.03
N LEU A 72 -5.03 16.92 -4.64
CA LEU A 72 -3.73 17.13 -3.99
C LEU A 72 -2.75 17.90 -4.88
N ALA A 73 -2.73 17.62 -6.19
CA ALA A 73 -1.92 18.35 -7.15
C ALA A 73 -2.38 19.81 -7.29
N ALA A 74 -3.70 20.05 -7.29
CA ALA A 74 -4.29 21.39 -7.36
C ALA A 74 -4.02 22.21 -6.09
N MET A 75 -4.03 21.58 -4.92
CA MET A 75 -3.75 22.24 -3.63
C MET A 75 -2.32 22.79 -3.51
N ARG A 76 -1.41 22.45 -4.44
CA ARG A 76 -0.02 22.95 -4.49
C ARG A 76 0.59 23.07 -3.10
N LEU A 77 0.55 21.98 -2.31
CA LEU A 77 1.18 21.90 -0.99
C LEU A 77 2.70 22.10 -1.14
N ARG A 78 3.14 23.34 -1.28
CA ARG A 78 4.55 23.69 -1.39
C ARG A 78 5.19 23.39 -0.04
N GLY A 79 6.11 22.43 -0.05
CA GLY A 79 7.04 22.21 1.04
C GLY A 79 7.97 23.41 1.18
N GLY A 80 7.96 24.01 2.37
CA GLY A 80 9.07 24.76 2.98
C GLY A 80 9.70 25.88 2.15
N ASP A 81 9.16 27.10 2.28
CA ASP A 81 10.07 28.19 2.62
C ASP A 81 10.18 28.23 4.14
N ARG A 82 11.37 27.94 4.67
CA ARG A 82 11.69 28.03 6.11
C ARG A 82 11.50 29.45 6.67
N ARG A 83 11.15 30.43 5.84
CA ARG A 83 10.94 31.85 6.22
C ARG A 83 9.51 32.35 6.12
N SER A 84 8.53 31.54 5.68
CA SER A 84 7.14 32.00 5.63
C SER A 84 6.40 31.74 6.95
N SER A 85 6.34 32.77 7.81
CA SER A 85 5.53 32.80 9.04
C SER A 85 4.04 32.98 8.73
N GLY A 86 3.46 32.08 7.94
CA GLY A 86 2.02 32.02 7.68
C GLY A 86 1.36 31.04 8.64
N HIS A 87 1.05 31.49 9.85
CA HIS A 87 0.27 30.74 10.83
C HIS A 87 -1.22 30.97 10.53
N GLY A 88 -1.89 29.94 10.04
CA GLY A 88 -3.33 29.96 9.79
C GLY A 88 -3.72 29.17 8.55
N ASP A 89 -4.29 27.99 8.76
CA ASP A 89 -5.14 27.29 7.79
C ASP A 89 -4.48 26.52 6.62
N ARG A 90 -3.37 25.84 6.88
CA ARG A 90 -2.88 24.78 5.97
C ARG A 90 -3.34 23.42 6.50
N LEU A 91 -4.42 22.87 5.95
CA LEU A 91 -4.78 21.46 6.07
C LEU A 91 -3.53 20.59 5.86
N LYS A 92 -3.06 19.91 6.91
CA LYS A 92 -1.92 19.00 6.79
C LYS A 92 -2.42 17.65 6.33
N LEU A 93 -1.67 16.98 5.47
CA LEU A 93 -1.97 15.61 5.03
C LEU A 93 -2.15 14.65 6.23
N GLN A 94 -1.42 14.89 7.32
CA GLN A 94 -1.52 14.13 8.56
C GLN A 94 -2.90 14.27 9.23
N ASP A 95 -3.52 15.44 9.15
CA ASP A 95 -4.85 15.71 9.73
C ASP A 95 -5.94 14.92 8.97
N LEU A 96 -5.66 14.53 7.72
CA LEU A 96 -6.51 13.70 6.88
C LEU A 96 -6.15 12.20 6.91
N GLY A 97 -5.18 11.80 7.74
CA GLY A 97 -4.67 10.42 7.77
C GLY A 97 -3.92 9.99 6.50
N ILE A 98 -3.56 10.91 5.62
CA ILE A 98 -2.91 10.62 4.34
C ILE A 98 -1.39 10.70 4.53
N SER A 99 -0.68 9.59 4.28
CA SER A 99 0.78 9.62 4.32
C SER A 99 1.37 10.37 3.11
N HIS A 100 2.57 10.92 3.26
CA HIS A 100 3.29 11.54 2.14
C HIS A 100 3.50 10.54 0.99
N ASN A 101 3.74 9.26 1.31
CA ASN A 101 3.92 8.22 0.31
C ASN A 101 2.63 7.91 -0.45
N ASP A 102 1.48 7.93 0.22
CA ASP A 102 0.18 7.75 -0.40
C ASP A 102 -0.15 8.92 -1.32
N SER A 103 -0.01 10.15 -0.82
CA SER A 103 -0.19 11.37 -1.62
C SER A 103 0.63 11.34 -2.91
N LYS A 104 1.93 11.01 -2.81
CA LYS A 104 2.82 10.89 -3.99
C LYS A 104 2.35 9.81 -4.96
N ARG A 105 1.90 8.65 -4.46
CA ARG A 105 1.38 7.55 -5.30
C ARG A 105 0.06 7.93 -5.97
N TRP A 106 -0.82 8.63 -5.28
CA TRP A 106 -2.11 9.09 -5.78
C TRP A 106 -1.94 10.15 -6.88
N GLN A 107 -1.08 11.14 -6.65
CA GLN A 107 -0.72 12.13 -7.66
C GLN A 107 -0.11 11.49 -8.92
N LYS A 108 0.77 10.49 -8.75
CA LYS A 108 1.32 9.72 -9.88
C LYS A 108 0.25 8.93 -10.64
N ARG A 109 -0.75 8.36 -9.95
CA ARG A 109 -1.87 7.68 -10.62
C ARG A 109 -2.81 8.67 -11.30
N ALA A 110 -3.00 9.85 -10.71
CA ALA A 110 -3.78 10.93 -11.29
C ALA A 110 -3.17 11.49 -12.58
N SER A 111 -1.85 11.42 -12.74
CA SER A 111 -1.17 11.88 -13.97
C SER A 111 -1.29 10.90 -15.14
N ILE A 112 -1.81 9.68 -14.94
CA ILE A 112 -2.10 8.75 -16.03
C ILE A 112 -3.33 9.27 -16.80
N PRO A 113 -3.30 9.44 -18.13
CA PRO A 113 -4.47 9.88 -18.92
C PRO A 113 -5.74 9.06 -18.65
N ASP A 114 -6.90 9.70 -18.67
CA ASP A 114 -8.19 9.05 -18.42
C ASP A 114 -8.48 7.94 -19.47
N GLU A 115 -8.05 8.13 -20.72
CA GLU A 115 -8.16 7.13 -21.78
C GLU A 115 -7.43 5.82 -21.46
N TRP A 116 -6.17 5.90 -21.00
CA TRP A 116 -5.38 4.73 -20.64
C TRP A 116 -5.92 4.04 -19.39
N PHE A 117 -6.48 4.81 -18.48
CA PHE A 117 -7.11 4.30 -17.28
C PHE A 117 -8.36 3.48 -17.60
N GLU A 118 -9.31 4.05 -18.36
CA GLU A 118 -10.54 3.32 -18.72
C GLU A 118 -10.25 2.14 -19.65
N ALA A 119 -9.27 2.26 -20.55
CA ALA A 119 -8.81 1.13 -21.37
C ALA A 119 -8.25 -0.02 -20.52
N TYR A 120 -7.51 0.29 -19.45
CA TYR A 120 -7.03 -0.72 -18.51
C TYR A 120 -8.18 -1.45 -17.80
N LEU A 121 -9.17 -0.70 -17.28
CA LEU A 121 -10.33 -1.29 -16.60
C LEU A 121 -11.14 -2.17 -17.54
N ALA A 122 -11.45 -1.68 -18.75
CA ALA A 122 -12.19 -2.43 -19.75
C ALA A 122 -11.44 -3.69 -20.23
N THR A 123 -10.11 -3.63 -20.32
CA THR A 123 -9.29 -4.80 -20.69
C THR A 123 -9.31 -5.84 -19.58
N ALA A 124 -9.14 -5.42 -18.32
CA ALA A 124 -9.19 -6.34 -17.18
C ALA A 124 -10.57 -7.00 -17.04
N GLU A 125 -11.65 -6.26 -17.26
CA GLU A 125 -13.01 -6.79 -17.27
C GLU A 125 -13.22 -7.83 -18.38
N LYS A 126 -12.83 -7.50 -19.62
CA LYS A 126 -12.97 -8.40 -20.78
C LYS A 126 -12.16 -9.69 -20.64
N LEU A 127 -10.97 -9.61 -20.05
CA LEU A 127 -10.09 -10.76 -19.86
C LEU A 127 -10.36 -11.53 -18.56
N GLY A 128 -11.22 -11.01 -17.67
CA GLY A 128 -11.42 -11.57 -16.35
C GLY A 128 -10.15 -11.53 -15.49
N GLU A 129 -9.32 -10.50 -15.65
CA GLU A 129 -8.07 -10.34 -14.89
C GLU A 129 -8.28 -9.49 -13.62
N GLU A 130 -7.40 -9.68 -12.63
CA GLU A 130 -7.41 -8.86 -11.41
C GLU A 130 -7.01 -7.40 -11.68
N ILE A 131 -7.85 -6.48 -11.25
CA ILE A 131 -7.55 -5.04 -11.26
C ILE A 131 -6.61 -4.71 -10.09
N SER A 132 -5.47 -4.09 -10.40
CA SER A 132 -4.47 -3.69 -9.40
C SER A 132 -3.76 -2.39 -9.78
N ALA A 133 -3.27 -1.65 -8.78
CA ALA A 133 -2.48 -0.45 -8.99
C ALA A 133 -1.19 -0.73 -9.79
N SER A 134 -0.55 -1.88 -9.55
CA SER A 134 0.65 -2.26 -10.30
C SER A 134 0.34 -2.60 -11.76
N GLY A 135 -0.79 -3.25 -12.02
CA GLY A 135 -1.28 -3.52 -13.38
C GLY A 135 -1.53 -2.23 -14.15
N LEU A 136 -2.22 -1.27 -13.54
CA LEU A 136 -2.45 0.06 -14.11
C LEU A 136 -1.12 0.78 -14.42
N GLU A 137 -0.18 0.82 -13.48
CA GLU A 137 1.09 1.52 -13.69
C GLU A 137 1.96 0.86 -14.79
N ARG A 138 1.91 -0.47 -14.93
CA ARG A 138 2.63 -1.18 -16.00
C ARG A 138 2.01 -0.91 -17.37
N THR A 139 0.69 -0.99 -17.48
CA THR A 139 -0.03 -0.76 -18.74
C THR A 139 0.10 0.68 -19.22
N ALA A 140 -0.01 1.65 -18.30
CA ALA A 140 0.22 3.06 -18.60
C ALA A 140 1.64 3.33 -19.12
N ARG A 141 2.68 2.77 -18.50
CA ARG A 141 4.07 2.90 -18.99
C ARG A 141 4.27 2.28 -20.38
N LYS A 142 3.58 1.17 -20.67
CA LYS A 142 3.63 0.53 -21.99
C LYS A 142 2.97 1.41 -23.05
N ALA A 143 1.80 1.98 -22.75
CA ALA A 143 1.10 2.91 -23.63
C ALA A 143 1.92 4.17 -23.89
N GLU A 144 2.55 4.75 -22.86
CA GLU A 144 3.43 5.92 -23.00
C GLU A 144 4.62 5.66 -23.92
N ARG A 145 5.25 4.49 -23.79
CA ARG A 145 6.37 4.09 -24.67
C ARG A 145 5.92 3.92 -26.12
N ALA A 146 4.76 3.31 -26.34
CA ALA A 146 4.19 3.14 -27.68
C ALA A 146 3.87 4.49 -28.33
N ALA A 147 3.23 5.41 -27.61
CA ALA A 147 2.94 6.76 -28.11
C ALA A 147 4.22 7.50 -28.53
N ARG A 148 5.28 7.41 -27.72
CA ARG A 148 6.57 8.05 -28.03
C ARG A 148 7.27 7.46 -29.25
N SER A 149 7.11 6.15 -29.51
CA SER A 149 7.67 5.53 -30.73
C SER A 149 6.91 5.93 -32.00
N GLU A 150 5.59 6.12 -31.92
CA GLU A 150 4.78 6.60 -33.05
C GLU A 150 5.10 8.07 -33.39
N GLU A 151 5.23 8.94 -32.37
CA GLU A 151 5.65 10.33 -32.56
C GLU A 151 7.08 10.42 -33.13
N GLY A 152 8.01 9.59 -32.63
CA GLY A 152 9.38 9.52 -33.11
C GLY A 152 9.55 8.99 -34.54
N SER A 153 8.60 8.20 -35.05
CA SER A 153 8.61 7.73 -36.44
C SER A 153 8.16 8.80 -37.44
N SER A 154 7.47 9.87 -36.99
CA SER A 154 6.96 10.94 -37.85
C SER A 154 7.96 12.09 -38.08
N VAL A 155 9.05 12.14 -37.33
CA VAL A 155 10.05 13.23 -37.38
C VAL A 155 11.31 12.87 -38.21
N SER A 156 11.39 11.64 -38.76
CA SER A 156 12.50 11.22 -39.62
C SER A 156 12.27 11.54 -41.10
N ALA A 157 12.04 12.81 -41.42
CA ALA A 157 12.05 13.32 -42.80
C ALA A 157 12.36 14.83 -42.86
N ASN A 158 13.40 15.29 -42.14
CA ASN A 158 14.26 16.42 -42.54
C ASN A 158 15.28 16.70 -41.42
N ASP A 159 16.52 16.27 -41.63
CA ASP A 159 17.62 17.21 -41.88
C ASP A 159 18.95 16.44 -41.93
N GLY A 160 19.60 16.56 -43.08
CA GLY A 160 20.92 16.01 -43.33
C GLY A 160 22.03 16.94 -42.83
N CYS A 161 22.99 16.31 -42.16
CA CYS A 161 24.43 16.49 -42.34
C CYS A 161 25.10 17.81 -41.88
N ALA A 162 25.93 17.72 -40.83
CA ALA A 162 27.29 18.26 -40.85
C ALA A 162 28.20 17.52 -39.86
N ARG A 163 29.28 16.93 -40.39
CA ARG A 163 30.38 16.26 -39.68
C ARG A 163 31.39 17.29 -39.16
N GLY A 164 32.06 16.98 -38.04
CA GLY A 164 33.26 17.69 -37.60
C GLY A 164 33.97 16.99 -36.45
N ALA A 165 34.91 16.11 -36.78
CA ALA A 165 35.90 15.55 -35.86
C ALA A 165 36.99 16.58 -35.55
N LYS A 166 37.51 16.62 -34.30
CA LYS A 166 38.93 16.92 -34.00
C LYS A 166 39.37 16.31 -32.67
N ASP A 167 40.64 15.93 -32.70
CA ASP A 167 41.46 15.17 -31.75
C ASP A 167 41.78 15.88 -30.42
N GLY A 168 42.21 15.10 -29.42
CA GLY A 168 42.64 15.55 -28.09
C GLY A 168 43.99 16.28 -28.06
N PRO A 169 44.53 16.56 -26.85
CA PRO A 169 45.60 15.68 -26.38
C PRO A 169 45.66 15.44 -24.85
N ALA A 170 46.60 14.56 -24.51
CA ALA A 170 46.96 13.98 -23.22
C ALA A 170 47.37 14.95 -22.11
N ASN A 171 47.24 14.47 -20.86
CA ASN A 171 48.13 14.84 -19.77
C ASN A 171 48.35 13.60 -18.87
N GLU A 172 49.63 13.33 -18.64
CA GLU A 172 50.25 12.20 -17.98
C GLU A 172 50.79 12.67 -16.60
N ASN A 173 51.21 11.69 -15.78
CA ASN A 173 52.06 11.81 -14.59
C ASN A 173 51.30 11.96 -13.24
N THR A 174 51.56 11.20 -12.16
CA THR A 174 52.67 10.29 -11.84
C THR A 174 52.26 9.34 -10.70
N ASN A 175 52.65 8.07 -10.85
CA ASN A 175 53.08 7.06 -9.85
C ASN A 175 53.71 7.63 -8.54
N ARG A 176 53.77 7.01 -7.34
CA ARG A 176 53.60 5.63 -6.77
C ARG A 176 53.89 5.72 -5.21
N PRO A 177 54.22 4.64 -4.45
CA PRO A 177 53.39 3.75 -3.59
C PRO A 177 53.70 3.76 -2.07
N ASP A 178 53.07 2.79 -1.38
CA ASP A 178 53.49 2.03 -0.18
C ASP A 178 53.29 2.69 1.19
N ASP A 179 52.48 2.08 2.05
CA ASP A 179 53.05 1.26 3.14
C ASP A 179 52.01 0.28 3.74
N ARG A 180 52.52 -0.87 4.18
CA ARG A 180 51.84 -1.97 4.85
C ARG A 180 51.70 -1.67 6.34
N SER A 181 50.69 -2.26 6.98
CA SER A 181 50.90 -2.87 8.31
C SER A 181 49.74 -3.80 8.65
N GLU A 182 50.04 -5.09 8.60
CA GLU A 182 49.41 -6.14 9.37
C GLU A 182 49.64 -5.88 10.86
N VAL A 183 48.61 -5.99 11.70
CA VAL A 183 48.72 -6.43 13.10
C VAL A 183 47.37 -7.03 13.52
N GLU A 184 47.19 -8.35 13.43
CA GLU A 184 47.31 -9.32 14.53
C GLU A 184 46.09 -9.34 15.49
N SER A 185 45.35 -10.44 15.44
CA SER A 185 44.44 -10.88 16.51
C SER A 185 45.25 -11.28 17.75
N PRO A 186 44.66 -11.27 18.96
CA PRO A 186 44.27 -12.59 19.51
C PRO A 186 43.11 -12.62 20.54
N ALA A 187 42.62 -13.86 20.69
CA ALA A 187 42.17 -14.53 21.92
C ALA A 187 40.74 -14.32 22.48
N ARG A 188 39.91 -15.34 22.22
CA ARG A 188 39.18 -16.22 23.17
C ARG A 188 38.56 -15.58 24.42
N GLY A 189 37.23 -15.48 24.41
CA GLY A 189 36.36 -15.59 25.58
C GLY A 189 35.29 -16.64 25.32
N GLU A 190 35.08 -17.53 26.28
CA GLU A 190 34.19 -18.71 26.22
C GLU A 190 32.71 -18.31 26.11
N GLU A 191 32.05 -18.70 25.00
CA GLU A 191 30.59 -18.74 24.91
C GLU A 191 30.08 -20.07 25.48
N VAL A 192 29.45 -20.01 26.66
CA VAL A 192 28.62 -21.10 27.16
C VAL A 192 27.33 -21.12 26.33
N SER A 193 27.33 -21.92 25.27
CA SER A 193 26.19 -22.16 24.40
C SER A 193 25.15 -23.02 25.14
N GLN A 194 24.11 -22.39 25.66
CA GLN A 194 22.90 -23.11 26.04
C GLN A 194 22.15 -23.49 24.75
N PRO A 195 21.71 -24.76 24.58
CA PRO A 195 20.98 -25.14 23.39
C PRO A 195 19.62 -24.43 23.38
N GLY A 196 19.48 -23.45 22.48
CA GLY A 196 18.21 -22.79 22.22
C GLY A 196 17.17 -23.78 21.69
N PRO A 197 15.87 -23.52 21.90
CA PRO A 197 14.80 -24.42 21.48
C PRO A 197 14.89 -24.70 19.98
N SER A 198 14.78 -25.97 19.60
CA SER A 198 14.79 -26.45 18.21
C SER A 198 13.86 -25.63 17.32
N GLY A 199 14.27 -25.35 16.07
CA GLY A 199 13.48 -24.56 15.11
C GLY A 199 12.07 -25.11 14.85
N VAL A 200 11.83 -26.38 15.13
CA VAL A 200 10.50 -27.03 15.08
C VAL A 200 9.58 -26.53 16.21
N ALA A 201 10.12 -26.24 17.40
CA ALA A 201 9.37 -25.69 18.54
C ALA A 201 9.02 -24.21 18.34
N LEU A 202 9.88 -23.43 17.66
CA LEU A 202 9.62 -22.02 17.36
C LEU A 202 8.53 -21.83 16.30
N LEU A 203 8.46 -22.72 15.30
CA LEU A 203 7.37 -22.73 14.31
C LEU A 203 6.03 -23.11 14.96
N GLY A 204 6.03 -24.12 15.84
CA GLY A 204 4.82 -24.50 16.59
C GLY A 204 4.29 -23.39 17.48
N HIS A 205 5.17 -22.65 18.17
CA HIS A 205 4.79 -21.52 19.02
C HIS A 205 4.20 -20.34 18.21
N ALA A 206 4.77 -20.04 17.04
CA ALA A 206 4.22 -19.01 16.16
C ALA A 206 2.83 -19.39 15.62
N ASP A 207 2.63 -20.65 15.23
CA ASP A 207 1.33 -21.15 14.77
C ASP A 207 0.27 -21.12 15.88
N GLU A 208 0.65 -21.43 17.12
CA GLU A 208 -0.22 -21.34 18.29
C GLU A 208 -0.65 -19.88 18.55
N LEU A 209 0.30 -18.94 18.53
CA LEU A 209 0.01 -17.52 18.71
C LEU A 209 -0.90 -16.95 17.60
N LEU A 210 -0.69 -17.38 16.35
CA LEU A 210 -1.58 -17.01 15.23
C LEU A 210 -2.98 -17.59 15.42
N GLY A 211 -3.09 -18.83 15.91
CA GLY A 211 -4.36 -19.45 16.30
C GLY A 211 -5.10 -18.67 17.38
N ASN A 212 -4.37 -18.24 18.42
CA ASN A 212 -4.91 -17.45 19.53
C ASN A 212 -5.37 -16.06 19.06
N ALA A 213 -4.54 -15.35 18.28
CA ALA A 213 -4.90 -14.06 17.71
C ALA A 213 -6.17 -14.14 16.85
N LYS A 214 -6.28 -15.17 16.01
CA LYS A 214 -7.50 -15.44 15.24
C LYS A 214 -8.71 -15.70 16.15
N GLY A 215 -8.55 -16.51 17.20
CA GLY A 215 -9.61 -16.78 18.17
C GLY A 215 -10.12 -15.53 18.90
N HIS A 216 -9.21 -14.62 19.25
CA HIS A 216 -9.57 -13.33 19.84
C HIS A 216 -10.34 -12.45 18.84
N CYS A 217 -9.88 -12.35 17.58
CA CYS A 217 -10.60 -11.63 16.52
C CYS A 217 -12.01 -12.19 16.27
N ASP A 218 -12.15 -13.51 16.19
CA ASP A 218 -13.45 -14.18 16.01
C ASP A 218 -14.40 -13.87 17.17
N THR A 219 -13.87 -13.77 18.40
CA THR A 219 -14.67 -13.45 19.59
C THR A 219 -15.07 -11.98 19.64
N LEU A 220 -14.15 -11.07 19.34
CA LEU A 220 -14.44 -9.63 19.21
C LEU A 220 -15.52 -9.38 18.17
N ALA A 221 -15.43 -10.04 17.00
CA ALA A 221 -16.44 -9.93 15.95
C ALA A 221 -17.84 -10.35 16.44
N ARG A 222 -17.95 -11.43 17.23
CA ARG A 222 -19.23 -11.85 17.82
C ARG A 222 -19.77 -10.84 18.83
N LEU A 223 -18.90 -10.27 19.67
CA LEU A 223 -19.31 -9.31 20.71
C LEU A 223 -19.78 -7.98 20.11
N VAL A 224 -19.20 -7.55 18.98
CA VAL A 224 -19.58 -6.29 18.29
C VAL A 224 -20.69 -6.50 17.26
N SER A 225 -20.95 -7.74 16.82
CA SER A 225 -22.00 -8.04 15.83
C SER A 225 -23.38 -7.40 16.11
N PRO A 226 -23.87 -7.29 17.37
CA PRO A 226 -25.13 -6.61 17.65
C PRO A 226 -25.11 -5.12 17.30
N LEU A 227 -23.99 -4.42 17.55
CA LEU A 227 -23.81 -3.00 17.19
C LEU A 227 -23.78 -2.78 15.68
N ALA A 228 -23.36 -3.79 14.91
CA ALA A 228 -23.36 -3.71 13.46
C ALA A 228 -24.77 -3.87 12.86
N GLN A 229 -25.72 -4.42 13.62
CA GLN A 229 -27.11 -4.64 13.20
C GLN A 229 -28.04 -3.52 13.69
N ASP A 230 -27.76 -2.95 14.87
CA ASP A 230 -28.51 -1.84 15.46
C ASP A 230 -27.52 -0.85 16.10
N PRO A 231 -27.37 0.37 15.53
CA PRO A 231 -26.44 1.38 16.05
C PRO A 231 -26.88 1.97 17.40
N ASP A 232 -28.16 1.84 17.77
CA ASP A 232 -28.69 2.32 19.05
C ASP A 232 -28.65 1.24 20.15
N ALA A 233 -28.15 0.03 19.83
CA ALA A 233 -28.05 -1.07 20.77
C ALA A 233 -27.05 -0.76 21.90
N GLU A 234 -27.53 -0.65 23.13
CA GLU A 234 -26.65 -0.50 24.29
C GLU A 234 -25.92 -1.81 24.61
N LEU A 235 -24.59 -1.78 24.53
CA LEU A 235 -23.77 -2.89 24.99
C LEU A 235 -23.89 -3.06 26.51
N LEU A 236 -24.33 -4.26 26.93
CA LEU A 236 -24.33 -4.67 28.33
C LEU A 236 -22.92 -4.49 28.95
N PRO A 237 -22.81 -4.08 30.23
CA PRO A 237 -21.53 -3.88 30.90
C PRO A 237 -20.60 -5.10 30.85
N ALA A 238 -21.15 -6.31 30.86
CA ALA A 238 -20.40 -7.55 30.72
C ALA A 238 -19.74 -7.67 29.33
N THR A 239 -20.48 -7.33 28.27
CA THR A 239 -19.99 -7.32 26.89
C THR A 239 -18.87 -6.29 26.71
N ARG A 240 -19.03 -5.09 27.30
CA ARG A 240 -17.97 -4.07 27.28
C ARG A 240 -16.68 -4.54 27.94
N ARG A 241 -16.77 -5.17 29.11
CA ARG A 241 -15.60 -5.77 29.79
C ARG A 241 -14.96 -6.87 28.95
N GLY A 242 -15.77 -7.71 28.32
CA GLY A 242 -15.30 -8.74 27.39
C GLY A 242 -14.52 -8.16 26.22
N LEU A 243 -15.03 -7.09 25.61
CA LEU A 243 -14.34 -6.40 24.50
C LEU A 243 -12.97 -5.88 24.93
N VAL A 244 -12.89 -5.13 26.04
CA VAL A 244 -11.61 -4.60 26.54
C VAL A 244 -10.62 -5.75 26.78
N ARG A 245 -11.06 -6.82 27.44
CA ARG A 245 -10.21 -7.98 27.71
C ARG A 245 -9.65 -8.60 26.44
N TYR A 246 -10.50 -8.87 25.44
CA TYR A 246 -10.05 -9.53 24.21
C TYR A 246 -9.19 -8.61 23.32
N VAL A 247 -9.38 -7.29 23.38
CA VAL A 247 -8.48 -6.33 22.74
C VAL A 247 -7.10 -6.38 23.40
N ASP A 248 -7.04 -6.38 24.74
CA ASP A 248 -5.77 -6.49 25.48
C ASP A 248 -5.07 -7.83 25.20
N GLU A 249 -5.82 -8.93 25.19
CA GLU A 249 -5.30 -10.27 24.86
C GLU A 249 -4.77 -10.33 23.43
N LEU A 250 -5.50 -9.76 22.46
CA LEU A 250 -5.04 -9.66 21.07
C LEU A 250 -3.74 -8.84 20.98
N GLN A 251 -3.69 -7.68 21.62
CA GLN A 251 -2.49 -6.84 21.63
C GLN A 251 -1.28 -7.58 22.21
N ARG A 252 -1.46 -8.34 23.31
CA ARG A 252 -0.39 -9.18 23.89
C ARG A 252 0.09 -10.25 22.90
N THR A 253 -0.83 -10.98 22.27
CA THR A 253 -0.47 -12.03 21.30
C THR A 253 0.29 -11.48 20.09
N LEU A 254 -0.09 -10.29 19.60
CA LEU A 254 0.59 -9.63 18.49
C LEU A 254 1.99 -9.13 18.88
N ASN A 255 2.15 -8.56 20.08
CA ASN A 255 3.46 -8.15 20.58
C ASN A 255 4.40 -9.35 20.75
N GLU A 256 3.89 -10.50 21.20
CA GLU A 256 4.69 -11.72 21.32
C GLU A 256 5.15 -12.25 19.96
N LEU A 257 4.26 -12.23 18.95
CA LEU A 257 4.61 -12.55 17.56
C LEU A 257 5.69 -11.62 17.00
N LEU A 258 5.60 -10.31 17.28
CA LEU A 258 6.60 -9.34 16.88
C LEU A 258 7.95 -9.64 17.51
N ASN A 259 7.99 -9.88 18.83
CA ASN A 259 9.22 -10.22 19.54
C ASN A 259 9.87 -11.51 18.99
N LEU A 260 9.07 -12.54 18.68
CA LEU A 260 9.57 -13.77 18.04
C LEU A 260 10.19 -13.50 16.66
N SER A 261 9.64 -12.56 15.89
CA SER A 261 10.17 -12.18 14.59
C SER A 261 11.52 -11.46 14.71
N GLU A 262 11.68 -10.61 15.74
CA GLU A 262 12.91 -9.87 16.02
C GLU A 262 14.01 -10.80 16.53
N SER A 263 13.70 -11.72 17.46
CA SER A 263 14.65 -12.74 17.94
C SER A 263 15.06 -13.76 16.88
N LYS A 264 14.32 -13.88 15.77
CA LYS A 264 14.73 -14.69 14.61
C LYS A 264 15.74 -13.95 13.73
N LYS A 265 15.65 -12.61 13.68
CA LYS A 265 16.54 -11.75 12.88
C LYS A 265 17.94 -11.64 13.50
N GLU A 266 18.03 -11.67 14.82
CA GLU A 266 19.31 -11.61 15.56
C GLU A 266 20.10 -12.94 15.52
N ARG A 267 19.42 -14.09 15.37
CA ARG A 267 20.06 -15.42 15.28
C ARG A 267 20.50 -15.82 13.87
N GLY A 268 20.21 -14.98 12.86
CA GLY A 268 20.55 -15.20 11.46
C GLY A 268 21.60 -14.25 10.91
N SER A 269 22.27 -13.48 11.76
CA SER A 269 23.42 -12.63 11.44
C SER A 269 24.68 -13.17 12.09
#